data_AF-A0A438E7L8-F1
#
_entry.id   AF-A0A438E7L8-F1
#
_cell.length_a   1.000
_cell.length_b   1.000
_cell.length_c   1.000
_cell.angle_alpha   90.00
_cell.angle_beta   90.00
_cell.angle_gamma   90.00
#
_symmetry.space_group_name_H-M   'P 1'
#
loop_
_entity.id
_entity.type
_entity.pdbx_description
1 polymer ?
#
loop_
_entity_poly.entity_id
_entity_poly.type
_entity_poly.pdbx_seq_one_letter_code
_entity_poly.pdbx_strand_id
1 'polypeptide(L)'
;MCKLRVKGGLRFGKISLRNLALLGKWLWRYPRESTALWHQVILSIYGTHSNGWDANTLVRWSHRCPWKAIAQVFQDFSKYTRFVVGDGERIRFWEDLWWGDQPLRSQYPRLFREVTDKNILISSILGSTRPFSWNFNFRRNFSNFEIEDLECLM
;
A
#
# COMPACT_ATOMS: atom_id res chain seq x y z
N MET A 1 20.06 -8.40 25.48
CA MET A 1 20.24 -9.88 25.42
C MET A 1 19.73 -10.42 24.07
N CYS A 2 20.55 -10.37 23.01
CA CYS A 2 20.31 -10.99 21.68
C CYS A 2 21.64 -10.92 20.90
N LYS A 3 22.62 -11.76 21.24
CA LYS A 3 23.91 -11.84 20.53
C LYS A 3 24.01 -13.16 19.76
N LEU A 4 24.84 -13.19 18.71
CA LEU A 4 25.20 -14.42 18.00
C LEU A 4 25.88 -15.42 18.96
N ARG A 5 25.75 -16.71 18.67
CA ARG A 5 26.28 -17.82 19.48
C ARG A 5 27.80 -17.69 19.72
N VAL A 6 28.53 -17.16 18.73
CA VAL A 6 29.98 -16.86 18.78
C VAL A 6 30.32 -15.80 19.84
N LYS A 7 29.34 -14.99 20.27
CA LYS A 7 29.48 -13.96 21.32
C LYS A 7 28.71 -14.33 22.60
N GLY A 8 28.45 -15.62 22.84
CA GLY A 8 27.82 -16.12 24.08
C GLY A 8 26.31 -15.88 24.19
N GLY A 9 25.59 -15.69 23.08
CA GLY A 9 24.13 -15.46 23.10
C GLY A 9 23.28 -16.73 22.92
N LEU A 10 22.07 -16.71 23.51
CA LEU A 10 21.10 -17.82 23.59
C LEU A 10 20.42 -18.25 22.27
N ARG A 11 20.88 -17.75 21.12
CA ARG A 11 20.34 -18.10 19.78
C ARG A 11 18.86 -17.75 19.52
N PHE A 12 18.23 -16.91 20.35
CA PHE A 12 17.00 -16.23 19.93
C PHE A 12 17.33 -15.23 18.83
N GLY A 13 16.66 -15.33 17.68
CA GLY A 13 16.72 -14.31 16.62
C GLY A 13 16.34 -12.93 17.18
N LYS A 14 16.62 -11.85 16.43
CA LYS A 14 16.31 -10.48 16.88
C LYS A 14 14.81 -10.38 17.25
N ILE A 15 14.52 -10.32 18.55
CA ILE A 15 13.15 -10.30 19.08
C ILE A 15 12.34 -9.14 18.49
N SER A 16 13.00 -8.00 18.26
CA SER A 16 12.40 -6.84 17.60
C SER A 16 11.84 -7.17 16.21
N LEU A 17 12.57 -7.92 15.39
CA LEU A 17 12.10 -8.34 14.07
C LEU A 17 10.92 -9.32 14.18
N ARG A 18 10.96 -10.23 15.16
CA ARG A 18 9.86 -11.16 15.39
C ARG A 18 8.59 -10.44 15.82
N ASN A 19 8.71 -9.45 16.71
CA ASN A 19 7.59 -8.62 17.14
C ASN A 19 7.04 -7.80 15.97
N LEU A 20 7.91 -7.21 15.14
CA LEU A 20 7.50 -6.48 13.94
C LEU A 20 6.73 -7.38 12.97
N ALA A 21 7.20 -8.60 12.73
CA ALA A 21 6.52 -9.58 11.89
C ALA A 21 5.15 -9.98 12.47
N LEU A 22 5.03 -10.12 13.79
CA LEU A 22 3.76 -10.41 14.45
C LEU A 22 2.75 -9.25 14.32
N LEU A 23 3.21 -8.00 14.40
CA LEU A 23 2.37 -6.83 14.13
C LEU A 23 1.97 -6.77 12.64
N GLY A 24 2.93 -6.99 11.74
CA GLY A 24 2.69 -7.07 10.30
C GLY A 24 1.70 -8.17 9.90
N LYS A 25 1.63 -9.28 10.65
CA LYS A 25 0.60 -10.32 10.44
C LYS A 25 -0.81 -9.76 10.58
N TRP A 26 -1.05 -8.84 11.52
CA TRP A 26 -2.36 -8.20 11.66
C TRP A 26 -2.68 -7.26 10.50
N LEU A 27 -1.68 -6.48 10.05
CA LEU A 27 -1.82 -5.64 8.85
C LEU A 27 -2.12 -6.47 7.59
N TRP A 28 -1.50 -7.64 7.45
CA TRP A 28 -1.80 -8.56 6.33
C TRP A 28 -3.23 -9.10 6.39
N ARG A 29 -3.73 -9.41 7.58
CA ARG A 29 -5.07 -9.96 7.78
C ARG A 29 -6.16 -8.90 7.61
N TYR A 30 -5.90 -7.66 7.99
CA TYR A 30 -6.89 -6.59 8.01
C TYR A 30 -7.67 -6.45 6.69
N PRO A 31 -7.04 -6.19 5.53
CA PRO A 31 -7.80 -6.06 4.29
C PRO A 31 -8.37 -7.39 3.76
N ARG A 32 -7.84 -8.54 4.21
CA ARG A 32 -8.24 -9.88 3.74
C ARG A 32 -9.44 -10.45 4.51
N GLU A 33 -9.59 -10.07 5.77
CA GLU A 33 -10.64 -10.58 6.67
C GLU A 33 -11.68 -9.49 6.95
N SER A 34 -12.06 -8.73 5.92
CA SER A 34 -12.96 -7.58 6.04
C SER A 34 -14.33 -7.92 6.63
N THR A 35 -14.78 -9.17 6.50
CA THR A 35 -16.05 -9.67 7.03
C THR A 35 -15.96 -10.20 8.47
N ALA A 36 -14.75 -10.37 9.01
CA ALA A 36 -14.58 -10.89 10.36
C ALA A 36 -15.02 -9.87 11.42
N LEU A 37 -15.62 -10.34 12.52
CA LEU A 37 -16.11 -9.47 13.60
C LEU A 37 -15.02 -8.55 14.15
N TRP A 38 -13.81 -9.08 14.33
CA TRP A 38 -12.69 -8.28 14.81
C TRP A 38 -12.34 -7.12 13.87
N HIS A 39 -12.39 -7.35 12.55
CA HIS A 39 -12.17 -6.30 11.56
C HIS A 39 -13.26 -5.24 11.65
N GLN A 40 -14.53 -5.64 11.74
CA GLN A 40 -15.67 -4.73 11.88
C GLN A 40 -15.59 -3.87 13.15
N VAL A 41 -15.15 -4.46 14.27
CA VAL A 41 -14.91 -3.72 15.52
C VAL A 41 -13.79 -2.70 15.34
N ILE A 42 -12.65 -3.09 14.74
CA ILE A 42 -11.55 -2.15 14.47
C ILE A 42 -12.02 -1.05 13.51
N LEU A 43 -12.72 -1.39 12.43
CA LEU A 43 -13.27 -0.44 11.48
C LEU A 43 -14.25 0.54 12.15
N SER A 44 -15.12 0.06 13.03
CA SER A 44 -16.08 0.91 13.75
C SER A 44 -15.40 1.85 14.75
N ILE A 45 -14.35 1.38 15.45
CA ILE A 45 -13.63 2.20 16.44
C ILE A 45 -12.73 3.21 15.76
N TYR A 46 -11.96 2.77 14.76
CA TYR A 46 -10.85 3.54 14.22
C TYR A 46 -11.18 4.16 12.86
N GLY A 47 -12.19 3.69 12.14
CA GLY A 47 -12.42 4.03 10.74
C GLY A 47 -11.35 3.45 9.81
N THR A 48 -11.46 3.73 8.51
CA THR A 48 -10.47 3.33 7.50
C THR A 48 -9.59 4.51 7.13
N HIS A 49 -8.30 4.25 6.91
CA HIS A 49 -7.40 5.21 6.31
C HIS A 49 -7.82 5.51 4.86
N SER A 50 -7.42 6.67 4.33
CA SER A 50 -7.79 7.11 2.97
C SER A 50 -7.34 6.16 1.86
N ASN A 51 -6.33 5.31 2.12
CA ASN A 51 -5.88 4.29 1.19
C ASN A 51 -6.71 3.00 1.24
N GLY A 52 -7.68 2.85 2.15
CA GLY A 52 -8.54 1.67 2.23
C GLY A 52 -7.88 0.39 2.78
N TRP A 53 -6.58 0.42 3.10
CA TRP A 53 -5.79 -0.78 3.41
C TRP A 53 -5.46 -0.97 4.90
N ASP A 54 -5.66 0.05 5.71
CA ASP A 54 -5.45 0.01 7.17
C ASP A 54 -6.46 0.93 7.87
N ALA A 55 -6.53 0.84 9.18
CA ALA A 55 -7.38 1.71 9.99
C ALA A 55 -6.83 3.14 10.07
N ASN A 56 -7.70 4.10 10.33
CA ASN A 56 -7.30 5.51 10.38
C ASN A 56 -6.46 5.82 11.64
N THR A 57 -5.23 6.30 11.43
CA THR A 57 -4.31 6.71 12.49
C THR A 57 -4.41 8.18 12.87
N LEU A 58 -5.15 8.99 12.10
CA LEU A 58 -5.22 10.45 12.26
C LEU A 58 -6.15 10.88 13.41
N VAL A 59 -7.01 9.99 13.89
CA VAL A 59 -7.87 10.30 15.03
C VAL A 59 -7.00 10.35 16.30
N ARG A 60 -7.22 11.39 17.12
CA ARG A 60 -6.39 11.69 18.29
C ARG A 60 -6.69 10.71 19.41
N TRP A 61 -6.00 9.58 19.38
CA TRP A 61 -6.20 8.49 20.35
C TRP A 61 -5.36 8.63 21.61
N SER A 62 -5.89 8.12 22.73
CA SER A 62 -5.10 7.89 23.94
C SER A 62 -3.91 6.97 23.65
N HIS A 63 -2.88 7.01 24.49
CA HIS A 63 -1.71 6.12 24.36
C HIS A 63 -2.04 4.62 24.55
N ARG A 64 -3.29 4.27 24.91
CA ARG A 64 -3.76 2.90 25.20
C ARG A 64 -4.55 2.26 24.05
N CYS A 65 -4.16 2.51 22.80
CA CYS A 65 -4.83 1.95 21.63
C CYS A 65 -3.94 0.91 20.94
N PRO A 66 -4.20 -0.40 21.11
CA PRO A 66 -3.36 -1.46 20.53
C PRO A 66 -3.24 -1.36 19.00
N TRP A 67 -4.32 -0.98 18.31
CA TRP A 67 -4.31 -0.86 16.86
C TRP A 67 -3.42 0.29 16.35
N LYS A 68 -3.26 1.37 17.15
CA LYS A 68 -2.33 2.46 16.81
C LYS A 68 -0.90 1.96 16.66
N ALA A 69 -0.46 1.04 17.53
CA ALA A 69 0.87 0.44 17.43
C ALA A 69 1.03 -0.48 16.22
N ILE A 70 -0.04 -1.17 15.81
CA ILE A 70 -0.07 -2.00 14.60
C ILE A 70 0.00 -1.12 13.34
N ALA A 71 -0.84 -0.08 13.26
CA ALA A 71 -0.87 0.80 12.10
C ALA A 71 0.43 1.62 11.93
N GLN A 72 1.12 1.94 13.02
CA GLN A 72 2.43 2.60 12.96
C GLN A 72 3.51 1.79 12.23
N VAL A 73 3.40 0.46 12.19
CA VAL A 73 4.38 -0.38 11.48
C VAL A 73 4.04 -0.55 9.99
N PHE A 74 2.95 0.05 9.50
CA PHE A 74 2.50 -0.10 8.11
C PHE A 74 3.56 0.36 7.09
N GLN A 75 4.26 1.46 7.33
CA GLN A 75 5.26 1.99 6.41
C GLN A 75 6.46 1.05 6.21
N ASP A 76 6.86 0.30 7.23
CA ASP A 76 7.93 -0.68 7.12
C ASP A 76 7.41 -2.00 6.55
N PHE A 77 6.19 -2.38 6.92
CA PHE A 77 5.52 -3.58 6.41
C PHE A 77 5.27 -3.49 4.89
N SER A 78 4.79 -2.34 4.40
CA SER A 78 4.39 -2.15 3.01
C SER A 78 5.54 -2.40 2.02
N LYS A 79 6.79 -2.13 2.43
CA LYS A 79 8.01 -2.38 1.66
C LYS A 79 8.23 -3.86 1.29
N TYR A 80 7.65 -4.78 2.08
CA TYR A 80 7.78 -6.23 1.88
C TYR A 80 6.53 -6.86 1.26
N THR A 81 5.58 -6.05 0.84
CA THR A 81 4.31 -6.50 0.27
C THR A 81 4.05 -5.86 -1.08
N ARG A 82 3.27 -6.53 -1.91
CA ARG A 82 2.75 -5.99 -3.17
C ARG A 82 1.28 -6.31 -3.27
N PHE A 83 0.54 -5.45 -3.95
CA PHE A 83 -0.85 -5.68 -4.28
C PHE A 83 -0.94 -6.55 -5.52
N VAL A 84 -1.90 -7.48 -5.50
CA VAL A 84 -2.29 -8.25 -6.68
C VAL A 84 -3.59 -7.63 -7.18
N VAL A 85 -3.62 -7.26 -8.46
CA VAL A 85 -4.79 -6.62 -9.05
C VAL A 85 -5.92 -7.63 -9.17
N GLY A 86 -7.03 -7.34 -8.50
CA GLY A 86 -8.32 -8.01 -8.66
C GLY A 86 -9.25 -7.17 -9.55
N ASP A 87 -10.32 -6.65 -8.97
CA ASP A 87 -11.25 -5.69 -9.60
C ASP A 87 -10.65 -4.28 -9.78
N GLY A 88 -9.58 -3.96 -9.05
CA GLY A 88 -8.90 -2.67 -9.10
C GLY A 88 -9.60 -1.55 -8.33
N GLU A 89 -10.64 -1.82 -7.55
CA GLU A 89 -11.46 -0.80 -6.86
C GLU A 89 -10.78 -0.18 -5.62
N ARG A 90 -9.67 -0.77 -5.16
CA ARG A 90 -8.96 -0.33 -3.94
C ARG A 90 -7.50 0.02 -4.17
N ILE A 91 -6.96 -0.30 -5.35
CA ILE A 91 -5.54 -0.11 -5.66
C ILE A 91 -5.39 1.21 -6.40
N ARG A 92 -4.59 2.12 -5.85
CA ARG A 92 -4.23 3.38 -6.51
C ARG A 92 -3.15 3.11 -7.53
N PHE A 93 -3.43 3.47 -8.79
CA PHE A 93 -2.58 3.10 -9.92
C PHE A 93 -1.14 3.60 -9.77
N TRP A 94 -0.93 4.85 -9.35
CA TRP A 94 0.39 5.45 -9.29
C TRP A 94 1.15 5.22 -7.97
N GLU A 95 0.41 5.18 -6.87
CA GLU A 95 0.94 5.25 -5.51
C GLU A 95 1.20 3.88 -4.88
N ASP A 96 0.40 2.86 -5.22
CA ASP A 96 0.50 1.55 -4.62
C ASP A 96 1.45 0.63 -5.43
N LEU A 97 2.19 -0.24 -4.76
CA LEU A 97 3.09 -1.20 -5.40
C LEU A 97 2.29 -2.42 -5.88
N TRP A 98 1.84 -2.40 -7.13
CA TRP A 98 1.11 -3.51 -7.77
C TRP A 98 1.79 -4.03 -9.05
N TRP A 99 2.72 -3.26 -9.62
CA TRP A 99 3.48 -3.60 -10.82
C TRP A 99 4.97 -3.33 -10.63
N GLY A 100 5.82 -4.27 -11.04
CA GLY A 100 7.28 -4.18 -10.88
C GLY A 100 7.74 -4.19 -9.42
N ASP A 101 8.88 -3.53 -9.16
CA ASP A 101 9.53 -3.51 -7.83
C ASP A 101 9.37 -2.18 -7.09
N GLN A 102 8.84 -1.14 -7.74
CA GLN A 102 8.58 0.19 -7.16
C GLN A 102 7.23 0.72 -7.65
N PRO A 103 6.55 1.61 -6.91
CA PRO A 103 5.33 2.25 -7.38
C PRO A 103 5.53 2.97 -8.72
N LEU A 104 4.52 3.01 -9.58
CA LEU A 104 4.62 3.59 -10.92
C LEU A 104 5.00 5.09 -10.90
N ARG A 105 4.61 5.84 -9.87
CA ARG A 105 5.06 7.24 -9.69
C ARG A 105 6.58 7.40 -9.62
N SER A 106 7.27 6.37 -9.13
CA SER A 106 8.73 6.35 -8.98
C SER A 106 9.42 5.87 -10.24
N GLN A 107 8.77 4.98 -11.00
CA GLN A 107 9.27 4.50 -12.29
C GLN A 107 9.10 5.57 -13.39
N TYR A 108 7.95 6.26 -13.41
CA TYR A 108 7.58 7.26 -14.41
C TYR A 108 7.27 8.63 -13.78
N PRO A 109 8.27 9.31 -13.18
CA PRO A 109 8.06 10.56 -12.47
C PRO A 109 7.61 11.72 -13.38
N ARG A 110 7.92 11.65 -14.69
CA ARG A 110 7.47 12.63 -15.70
C ARG A 110 5.97 12.51 -15.93
N LEU A 111 5.49 11.32 -16.28
CA LEU A 111 4.06 11.04 -16.43
C LEU A 111 3.26 11.40 -15.18
N PHE A 112 3.75 11.01 -14.00
CA PHE A 112 3.05 11.27 -12.74
C PHE A 112 2.86 12.76 -12.43
N ARG A 113 3.72 13.66 -12.94
CA ARG A 113 3.54 15.11 -12.78
C ARG A 113 2.37 15.64 -13.59
N GLU A 114 2.11 15.04 -14.74
CA GLU A 114 1.09 15.47 -15.68
C GLU A 114 -0.30 14.91 -15.38
N VAL A 115 -0.39 13.89 -14.51
CA VAL A 115 -1.66 13.30 -14.09
C VAL A 115 -2.45 14.29 -13.24
N THR A 116 -3.74 14.42 -13.54
CA THR A 116 -4.65 15.28 -12.77
C THR A 116 -4.95 14.70 -11.39
N ASP A 117 -5.36 13.42 -11.34
CA ASP A 117 -5.66 12.68 -10.11
C ASP A 117 -4.59 11.64 -9.80
N LYS A 118 -3.76 11.93 -8.80
CA LYS A 118 -2.66 11.06 -8.36
C LYS A 118 -3.13 9.82 -7.58
N ASN A 119 -4.34 9.86 -7.02
CA ASN A 119 -4.91 8.76 -6.24
C ASN A 119 -5.92 7.93 -7.05
N ILE A 120 -5.98 8.12 -8.37
CA ILE A 120 -6.88 7.39 -9.25
C ILE A 120 -6.73 5.86 -9.08
N LEU A 121 -7.87 5.18 -9.02
CA LEU A 121 -7.95 3.73 -8.83
C LEU A 121 -7.76 3.00 -10.16
N ILE A 122 -7.22 1.78 -10.13
CA ILE A 122 -7.04 0.95 -11.33
C ILE A 122 -8.38 0.72 -12.04
N SER A 123 -9.45 0.45 -11.30
CA SER A 123 -10.80 0.24 -11.86
C SER A 123 -11.33 1.45 -12.62
N SER A 124 -10.88 2.67 -12.29
CA SER A 124 -11.32 3.90 -12.94
C SER A 124 -10.54 4.20 -14.23
N ILE A 125 -9.32 3.68 -14.35
CA ILE A 125 -8.49 3.88 -15.55
C ILE A 125 -8.83 2.84 -16.61
N LEU A 126 -9.11 1.60 -16.21
CA LEU A 126 -9.50 0.55 -17.15
C LEU A 126 -10.90 0.85 -17.71
N GLY A 127 -10.97 1.12 -19.01
CA GLY A 127 -12.24 1.29 -19.72
C GLY A 127 -13.13 0.04 -19.62
N SER A 128 -14.44 0.23 -19.51
CA SER A 128 -15.42 -0.87 -19.45
C SER A 128 -15.58 -1.60 -20.79
N THR A 129 -15.11 -1.00 -21.88
CA THR A 129 -15.18 -1.53 -23.25
C THR A 129 -13.94 -2.35 -23.59
N ARG A 130 -14.15 -3.50 -24.24
CA ARG A 130 -13.05 -4.32 -24.78
C ARG A 130 -12.73 -3.92 -26.23
N PRO A 131 -11.44 -3.89 -26.64
CA PRO A 131 -10.25 -4.13 -25.82
C PRO A 131 -10.07 -3.04 -24.76
N PHE A 132 -9.58 -3.43 -23.58
CA PHE A 132 -9.42 -2.51 -22.46
C PHE A 132 -8.56 -1.32 -22.88
N SER A 133 -9.11 -0.11 -22.80
CA SER A 133 -8.37 1.13 -23.01
C SER A 133 -7.98 1.72 -21.66
N TRP A 134 -6.75 2.21 -21.55
CA TRP A 134 -6.32 2.98 -20.39
C TRP A 134 -6.77 4.44 -20.55
N ASN A 135 -7.70 4.88 -19.70
CA ASN A 135 -8.27 6.21 -19.73
C ASN A 135 -7.56 7.12 -18.71
N PHE A 136 -6.45 7.71 -19.12
CA PHE A 136 -5.70 8.64 -18.28
C PHE A 136 -6.15 10.10 -18.51
N ASN A 137 -6.37 10.83 -17.42
CA ASN A 137 -6.68 12.26 -17.46
C ASN A 137 -5.42 13.10 -17.19
N PHE A 138 -4.78 13.59 -18.25
CA PHE A 138 -3.59 14.44 -18.17
C PHE A 138 -3.93 15.93 -18.24
N ARG A 139 -3.09 16.77 -17.62
CA ARG A 139 -3.29 18.23 -17.51
C ARG A 139 -3.00 18.98 -18.82
N ARG A 140 -2.15 18.41 -19.68
CA ARG A 140 -1.71 18.97 -20.95
C ARG A 140 -1.30 17.86 -21.92
N ASN A 141 -0.99 18.25 -23.14
CA ASN A 141 -0.39 17.38 -24.13
C ASN A 141 1.07 17.03 -23.77
N PHE A 142 1.50 15.86 -24.22
CA PHE A 142 2.82 15.30 -23.96
C PHE A 142 3.92 15.86 -24.86
N SER A 143 5.12 15.94 -24.28
CA SER A 143 6.39 16.01 -25.02
C SER A 143 6.78 14.63 -25.56
N ASN A 144 7.63 14.56 -26.59
CA ASN A 144 8.13 13.30 -27.15
C ASN A 144 8.71 12.34 -26.09
N PHE A 145 9.39 12.88 -25.07
CA PHE A 145 9.92 12.07 -23.96
C PHE A 145 8.84 11.46 -23.05
N GLU A 146 7.71 12.15 -22.90
CA GLU A 146 6.58 11.67 -22.08
C GLU A 146 5.77 10.63 -22.86
N ILE A 147 5.73 10.73 -24.20
CA ILE A 147 5.12 9.73 -25.08
C ILE A 147 5.91 8.41 -24.98
N GLU A 148 7.24 8.45 -25.03
CA GLU A 148 8.08 7.26 -24.87
C GLU A 148 7.86 6.56 -23.51
N ASP A 149 7.77 7.34 -22.42
CA ASP A 149 7.43 6.81 -21.09
C ASP A 149 6.03 6.15 -21.09
N LEU A 150 5.05 6.72 -21.81
CA LEU A 150 3.69 6.19 -21.88
C LEU A 150 3.63 4.89 -22.70
N GLU A 151 4.38 4.82 -23.80
CA GLU A 151 4.51 3.59 -24.61
C GLU A 151 5.16 2.45 -23.82
N CYS A 152 6.10 2.75 -22.91
CA CYS A 152 6.69 1.75 -22.02
C CYS A 152 5.74 1.29 -20.90
N LEU A 153 4.71 2.08 -20.59
CA LEU A 153 3.72 1.76 -19.56
C LEU A 153 2.57 0.87 -20.09
N MET A 154 2.21 1.00 -21.38
CA MET A 154 1.10 0.30 -22.03
C MET A 154 1.51 -1.07 -22.57
#